data_AF-A0A2M6KA62-F1
#
_entry.id   AF-A0A2M6KA62-F1
#
_cell.length_a   1.000
_cell.length_b   1.000
_cell.length_c   1.000
_cell.angle_alpha   90.00
_cell.angle_beta   90.00
_cell.angle_gamma   90.00
#
_symmetry.space_group_name_H-M   'P 1'
#
loop_
_entity.id
_entity.type
_entity.pdbx_description
1 polymer ?
#
loop_
_entity_poly.entity_id
_entity_poly.type
_entity_poly.pdbx_seq_one_letter_code
_entity_poly.pdbx_strand_id
1 'polypeptide(L)'
;MKIELKQITIKEVADGYKNNDEEGVVGYGKKLNIRPKYQREFIYKDDQRNAVIETIKKDFPLNVMYWVKNKDKSFEVMDGQQRTISFCEYVDGRFSLNNLYFHNLTDADKEQILNYKLMVYFCEGNDKEKLDWFKIINIAGEKLTDQELRNAIYTGPWLTDAKRHFSKTGCPAYGIASDYLKGSPIRQDYLETVINWISSGKIEKYMSEHQSKPNANELWLYFQSVANWIKAVFSNYRKEMKGVNFGALYNEFKDKKFDSIKLEKEISKLMQDEDVTRKSGVYQYVLTRDEKYLNLRAFTDKMKRESYERQKGVCPKCKKKFEIDEMEADHIKLWSEGGKTIAENCQMLCKDDHREKSKK
;
A
#
# COMPACT_ATOMS: atom_id res chain seq x y z
N MET A 1 -3.60 32.44 5.10
CA MET A 1 -3.12 31.63 6.24
C MET A 1 -2.16 32.47 7.09
N LYS A 2 -2.35 32.50 8.41
CA LYS A 2 -1.45 33.12 9.38
C LYS A 2 -0.53 32.03 9.95
N ILE A 3 0.78 32.30 9.97
CA ILE A 3 1.80 31.39 10.48
C ILE A 3 2.63 32.15 11.52
N GLU A 4 2.79 31.58 12.71
CA GLU A 4 3.54 32.21 13.81
C GLU A 4 4.46 31.19 14.49
N LEU A 5 5.76 31.51 14.57
CA LEU A 5 6.74 30.66 15.25
C LEU A 5 6.64 30.81 16.77
N LYS A 6 6.60 29.67 17.47
CA LYS A 6 6.62 29.57 18.92
C LYS A 6 7.72 28.61 19.37
N GLN A 7 8.33 28.92 20.51
CA GLN A 7 9.18 27.99 21.23
C GLN A 7 8.35 27.33 22.32
N ILE A 8 8.28 26.00 22.31
CA ILE A 8 7.51 25.21 23.28
C ILE A 8 8.41 24.13 23.83
N THR A 9 8.44 23.98 25.14
CA THR A 9 9.28 22.97 25.79
C THR A 9 8.68 21.57 25.68
N ILE A 10 9.52 20.53 25.72
CA ILE A 10 9.04 19.13 25.80
C ILE A 10 8.16 18.94 27.03
N LYS A 11 8.49 19.58 28.16
CA LYS A 11 7.68 19.56 29.39
C LYS A 11 6.25 20.01 29.13
N GLU A 12 6.08 21.13 28.42
CA GLU A 12 4.76 21.64 28.07
C GLU A 12 4.02 20.66 27.14
N VAL A 13 4.68 20.09 26.13
CA VAL A 13 4.03 19.17 25.19
C VAL A 13 3.63 17.84 25.86
N ALA A 14 4.47 17.32 26.74
CA ALA A 14 4.23 16.08 27.47
C ALA A 14 3.19 16.24 28.61
N ASP A 15 2.86 17.47 29.00
CA ASP A 15 1.85 17.71 30.04
C ASP A 15 0.48 17.14 29.62
N GLY A 16 -0.11 16.33 30.51
CA GLY A 16 -1.36 15.62 30.26
C GLY A 16 -1.31 14.65 29.08
N TYR A 17 -0.11 14.18 28.69
CA TYR A 17 0.05 13.22 27.60
C TYR A 17 -0.79 11.96 27.84
N LYS A 18 -1.52 11.55 26.81
CA LYS A 18 -2.25 10.29 26.81
C LYS A 18 -2.26 9.74 25.40
N ASN A 19 -1.65 8.57 25.24
CA ASN A 19 -1.77 7.78 24.02
C ASN A 19 -2.78 6.66 24.27
N ASN A 20 -3.98 6.84 23.72
CA ASN A 20 -5.01 5.82 23.64
C ASN A 20 -5.08 5.36 22.18
N ASP A 21 -4.54 4.18 21.91
CA ASP A 21 -4.38 3.63 20.56
C ASP A 21 -5.65 3.75 19.69
N GLU A 22 -6.84 3.69 20.31
CA GLU A 22 -8.11 3.81 19.61
C GLU A 22 -8.70 5.22 19.54
N GLU A 23 -8.48 6.04 20.57
CA GLU A 23 -9.09 7.37 20.70
C GLU A 23 -8.19 8.51 20.22
N GLY A 24 -6.94 8.21 19.86
CA GLY A 24 -5.93 9.19 19.43
C GLY A 24 -4.91 9.51 20.51
N VAL A 25 -4.02 10.46 20.19
CA VAL A 25 -2.93 10.87 21.09
C VAL A 25 -3.09 12.34 21.41
N VAL A 26 -3.08 12.69 22.69
CA VAL A 26 -3.17 14.09 23.16
C VAL A 26 -2.00 14.46 24.05
N GLY A 27 -1.70 15.75 24.13
CA GLY A 27 -0.71 16.36 25.03
C GLY A 27 -0.97 17.85 25.19
N TYR A 28 0.01 18.61 25.70
CA TYR A 28 -0.08 20.06 25.92
C TYR A 28 -1.30 20.45 26.75
N GLY A 29 -1.41 19.88 27.96
CA GLY A 29 -2.58 20.06 28.83
C GLY A 29 -3.87 19.54 28.20
N LYS A 30 -3.77 18.48 27.38
CA LYS A 30 -4.84 17.92 26.52
C LYS A 30 -5.38 18.88 25.45
N LYS A 31 -4.70 20.00 25.19
CA LYS A 31 -5.10 20.96 24.14
C LYS A 31 -4.50 20.63 22.78
N LEU A 32 -3.45 19.82 22.71
CA LEU A 32 -2.87 19.37 21.45
C LEU A 32 -3.34 17.96 21.12
N ASN A 33 -4.06 17.82 20.02
CA ASN A 33 -4.30 16.55 19.36
C ASN A 33 -3.05 16.17 18.55
N ILE A 34 -2.19 15.36 19.15
CA ILE A 34 -0.93 14.89 18.57
C ILE A 34 -1.19 13.93 17.41
N ARG A 35 -2.22 13.09 17.55
CA ARG A 35 -2.65 12.13 16.52
C ARG A 35 -4.17 12.04 16.50
N PRO A 36 -4.84 12.73 15.57
CA PRO A 36 -6.25 12.54 15.30
C PRO A 36 -6.57 11.12 14.86
N LYS A 37 -7.79 10.65 15.12
CA LYS A 37 -8.25 9.28 14.79
C LYS A 37 -8.11 8.94 13.31
N TYR A 38 -8.19 9.93 12.42
CA TYR A 38 -8.08 9.74 10.97
C TYR A 38 -6.63 9.68 10.46
N GLN A 39 -5.64 10.25 11.18
CA GLN A 39 -4.22 10.20 10.81
C GLN A 39 -3.60 8.82 11.07
N ARG A 40 -2.53 8.48 10.33
CA ARG A 40 -1.86 7.17 10.45
C ARG A 40 -1.35 6.89 11.87
N GLU A 41 -1.17 5.60 12.17
CA GLU A 41 -0.58 5.15 13.43
C GLU A 41 0.89 5.60 13.56
N PHE A 42 1.51 5.34 14.71
CA PHE A 42 2.95 5.49 14.86
C PHE A 42 3.68 4.46 13.99
N ILE A 43 4.62 4.90 13.16
CA ILE A 43 5.33 4.06 12.17
C ILE A 43 6.85 4.07 12.30
N TYR A 44 7.42 4.96 13.11
CA TYR A 44 8.85 4.96 13.36
C TYR A 44 9.28 3.63 13.99
N LYS A 45 10.36 3.05 13.44
CA LYS A 45 11.06 1.93 14.06
C LYS A 45 11.89 2.41 15.25
N ASP A 46 12.36 1.47 16.06
CA ASP A 46 13.15 1.76 17.26
C ASP A 46 14.33 2.70 16.97
N ASP A 47 15.10 2.48 15.90
CA ASP A 47 16.22 3.34 15.53
C ASP A 47 15.80 4.80 15.25
N GLN A 48 14.69 4.99 14.52
CA GLN A 48 14.17 6.32 14.20
C GLN A 48 13.63 7.02 15.44
N ARG A 49 12.88 6.30 16.29
CA ARG A 49 12.36 6.80 17.57
C ARG A 49 13.51 7.19 18.51
N ASN A 50 14.52 6.33 18.62
CA ASN A 50 15.69 6.54 19.46
C ASN A 50 16.52 7.74 18.98
N ALA A 51 16.69 7.90 17.67
CA ALA A 51 17.39 9.04 17.09
C ALA A 51 16.77 10.40 17.47
N VAL A 52 15.44 10.48 17.65
CA VAL A 52 14.77 11.69 18.15
C VAL A 52 15.28 12.03 19.56
N ILE A 53 15.32 11.04 20.46
CA ILE A 53 15.77 11.24 21.84
C ILE A 53 17.26 11.58 21.88
N GLU A 54 18.08 10.90 21.08
CA GLU A 54 19.52 11.22 20.98
C GLU A 54 19.76 12.65 20.48
N THR A 55 18.97 13.11 19.51
CA THR A 55 19.04 14.49 19.01
C THR A 55 18.74 15.50 20.12
N ILE A 56 17.70 15.23 20.92
CA ILE A 56 17.34 16.06 22.09
C ILE A 56 18.47 16.05 23.14
N LYS A 57 19.01 14.88 23.48
CA LYS A 57 20.10 14.75 24.46
C LYS A 57 21.40 15.44 24.04
N LYS A 58 21.62 15.62 22.73
CA LYS A 58 22.78 16.32 22.17
C LYS A 58 22.52 17.82 21.96
N ASP A 59 21.33 18.31 22.30
CA ASP A 59 20.84 19.67 22.01
C ASP A 59 20.93 20.04 20.52
N PHE A 60 20.83 19.03 19.65
CA PHE A 60 20.81 19.22 18.20
C PHE A 60 19.42 19.66 17.74
N PRO A 61 19.32 20.43 16.65
CA PRO A 61 18.04 20.94 16.18
C PRO A 61 17.17 19.82 15.61
N LEU A 62 16.02 19.58 16.23
CA LEU A 62 14.93 18.85 15.60
C LEU A 62 14.32 19.73 14.50
N ASN A 63 13.86 19.10 13.41
CA ASN A 63 13.14 19.84 12.37
C ASN A 63 11.96 20.60 12.98
N VAL A 64 11.55 21.70 12.36
CA VAL A 64 10.38 22.44 12.80
C VAL A 64 9.13 21.55 12.82
N MET A 65 8.18 21.90 13.67
CA MET A 65 6.87 21.25 13.76
C MET A 65 5.78 22.25 13.35
N TYR A 66 4.65 21.74 12.88
CA TYR A 66 3.54 22.56 12.44
C TYR A 66 2.27 22.12 13.15
N TRP A 67 1.63 23.04 13.85
CA TRP A 67 0.35 22.81 14.52
C TRP A 67 -0.73 23.70 13.92
N VAL A 68 -1.88 23.11 13.63
CA VAL A 68 -3.08 23.84 13.24
C VAL A 68 -3.80 24.30 14.48
N LYS A 69 -4.16 25.58 14.53
CA LYS A 69 -5.04 26.10 15.57
C LYS A 69 -6.50 25.93 15.17
N ASN A 70 -7.29 25.37 16.06
CA ASN A 70 -8.72 25.17 15.90
C ASN A 70 -9.51 26.36 16.44
N LYS A 71 -10.81 26.43 16.08
CA LYS A 71 -11.71 27.52 16.49
C LYS A 71 -11.90 27.59 18.02
N ASP A 72 -11.83 26.44 18.68
CA ASP A 72 -11.92 26.29 20.14
C ASP A 72 -10.59 26.57 20.87
N LYS A 73 -9.58 27.09 20.16
CA LYS A 73 -8.21 27.34 20.64
C LYS A 73 -7.41 26.07 20.99
N SER A 74 -7.92 24.88 20.67
CA SER A 74 -7.12 23.66 20.67
C SER A 74 -6.16 23.65 19.46
N PHE A 75 -5.23 22.71 19.48
CA PHE A 75 -4.24 22.51 18.43
C PHE A 75 -4.32 21.09 17.88
N GLU A 76 -3.95 20.93 16.63
CA GLU A 76 -3.78 19.63 15.98
C GLU A 76 -2.41 19.58 15.29
N VAL A 77 -1.68 18.47 15.43
CA VAL A 77 -0.41 18.31 14.74
C VAL A 77 -0.64 18.10 13.24
N MET A 78 -0.06 18.99 12.44
CA MET A 78 -0.01 18.90 10.98
C MET A 78 1.26 18.19 10.52
N ASP A 79 2.40 18.52 11.14
CA ASP A 79 3.68 17.84 10.93
C ASP A 79 4.47 17.76 12.24
N GLY A 80 5.26 16.69 12.35
CA GLY A 80 6.02 16.36 13.56
C GLY A 80 5.41 15.24 14.40
N GLN A 81 4.28 14.65 13.99
CA GLN A 81 3.55 13.62 14.74
C GLN A 81 4.48 12.53 15.32
N GLN A 82 5.30 11.90 14.47
CA GLN A 82 6.17 10.79 14.88
C GLN A 82 7.24 11.24 15.89
N ARG A 83 7.79 12.45 15.72
CA ARG A 83 8.78 13.03 16.63
C ARG A 83 8.14 13.38 17.97
N THR A 84 6.95 13.97 17.94
CA THR A 84 6.15 14.29 19.12
C THR A 84 5.80 13.07 19.94
N ILE A 85 5.30 12.01 19.29
CA ILE A 85 5.01 10.76 19.98
C ILE A 85 6.30 10.16 20.56
N SER A 86 7.42 10.14 19.82
CA SER A 86 8.68 9.56 20.29
C SER A 86 9.17 10.15 21.61
N PHE A 87 9.24 11.49 21.73
CA PHE A 87 9.70 12.09 22.98
C PHE A 87 8.65 12.03 24.10
N CYS A 88 7.36 12.11 23.78
CA CYS A 88 6.32 11.96 24.80
C CYS A 88 6.30 10.55 25.39
N GLU A 89 6.43 9.51 24.56
CA GLU A 89 6.48 8.12 25.04
C GLU A 89 7.74 7.83 25.86
N TYR A 90 8.86 8.49 25.56
CA TYR A 90 10.07 8.38 26.38
C TYR A 90 9.84 9.00 27.76
N VAL A 91 9.30 10.24 27.81
CA VAL A 91 8.98 10.94 29.07
C VAL A 91 7.92 10.18 29.89
N ASP A 92 6.94 9.56 29.23
CA ASP A 92 5.93 8.67 29.83
C ASP A 92 6.51 7.31 30.28
N GLY A 93 7.79 7.04 30.00
CA GLY A 93 8.49 5.84 30.45
C GLY A 93 8.13 4.56 29.68
N ARG A 94 7.59 4.67 28.46
CA ARG A 94 7.13 3.51 27.66
C ARG A 94 8.25 2.70 27.04
N PHE A 95 9.43 3.29 26.83
CA PHE A 95 10.61 2.61 26.31
C PHE A 95 11.89 3.15 26.93
N SER A 96 12.98 2.40 26.78
CA SER A 96 14.32 2.78 27.23
C SER A 96 15.24 3.09 26.06
N LEU A 97 16.19 4.01 26.27
CA LEU A 97 17.28 4.29 25.34
C LEU A 97 18.58 3.81 26.00
N ASN A 98 19.32 2.91 25.35
CA ASN A 98 20.53 2.30 25.93
C ASN A 98 20.29 1.74 27.33
N ASN A 99 19.18 1.01 27.52
CA ASN A 99 18.71 0.44 28.78
C ASN A 99 18.36 1.46 29.89
N LEU A 100 18.26 2.75 29.58
CA LEU A 100 17.83 3.79 30.53
C LEU A 100 16.44 4.31 30.17
N TYR A 101 15.47 4.09 31.05
CA TYR A 101 14.18 4.77 31.00
C TYR A 101 14.31 6.20 31.51
N PHE A 102 13.36 7.05 31.15
CA PHE A 102 13.31 8.43 31.64
C PHE A 102 13.35 8.53 33.17
N HIS A 103 12.70 7.62 33.88
CA HIS A 103 12.72 7.60 35.35
C HIS A 103 14.09 7.22 35.95
N ASN A 104 14.94 6.49 35.22
CA ASN A 104 16.29 6.12 35.64
C ASN A 104 17.34 7.21 35.42
N LEU A 105 17.01 8.27 34.66
CA LEU A 105 17.92 9.36 34.38
C LEU A 105 18.21 10.20 35.63
N THR A 106 19.39 10.85 35.65
CA THR A 106 19.71 11.87 36.65
C THR A 106 18.75 13.05 36.52
N ASP A 107 18.55 13.83 37.58
CA ASP A 107 17.66 15.00 37.52
C ASP A 107 18.15 16.04 36.51
N ALA A 108 19.47 16.20 36.37
CA ALA A 108 20.07 17.06 35.34
C ALA A 108 19.71 16.61 33.91
N ASP A 109 19.80 15.31 33.61
CA ASP A 109 19.44 14.76 32.30
C ASP A 109 17.93 14.90 32.02
N LYS A 110 17.09 14.68 33.04
CA LYS A 110 15.63 14.88 32.94
C LYS A 110 15.30 16.33 32.62
N GLU A 111 15.90 17.27 33.36
CA GLU A 111 15.70 18.70 33.14
C GLU A 111 16.17 19.14 31.76
N GLN A 112 17.31 18.64 31.28
CA GLN A 112 17.79 18.92 29.93
C GLN A 112 16.75 18.53 28.86
N ILE A 113 16.22 17.30 28.95
CA ILE A 113 15.21 16.80 28.01
C ILE A 113 13.92 17.63 28.11
N LEU A 114 13.42 17.84 29.33
CA LEU A 114 12.15 18.53 29.56
C LEU A 114 12.21 20.00 29.12
N ASN A 115 13.35 20.66 29.27
CA ASN A 115 13.54 22.08 28.92
C ASN A 115 13.94 22.29 27.44
N TYR A 116 14.19 21.23 26.68
CA TYR A 116 14.48 21.32 25.24
C TYR A 116 13.35 22.07 24.52
N LYS A 117 13.72 23.09 23.75
CA LYS A 117 12.77 24.00 23.08
C LYS A 117 12.51 23.55 21.64
N LEU A 118 11.28 23.14 21.39
CA LEU A 118 10.77 22.83 20.06
C LEU A 118 10.44 24.12 19.31
N MET A 119 10.78 24.16 18.03
CA MET A 119 10.39 25.22 17.11
C MET A 119 9.07 24.84 16.42
N VAL A 120 7.98 25.45 16.85
CA VAL A 120 6.62 25.08 16.42
C VAL A 120 5.94 26.26 15.71
N TYR A 121 5.52 26.06 14.46
CA TYR A 121 4.71 27.02 13.73
C TYR A 121 3.23 26.79 14.01
N PHE A 122 2.57 27.76 14.63
CA PHE A 122 1.13 27.80 14.76
C PHE A 122 0.51 28.34 13.47
N CYS A 123 -0.34 27.52 12.86
CA CYS A 123 -0.99 27.80 11.58
C CYS A 123 -2.48 28.03 11.80
N GLU A 124 -2.99 29.17 11.33
CA GLU A 124 -4.41 29.54 11.40
C GLU A 124 -4.89 29.93 10.00
N GLY A 125 -5.96 29.31 9.50
CA GLY A 125 -6.45 29.50 8.13
C GLY A 125 -7.76 28.77 7.89
N ASN A 126 -8.29 28.89 6.67
CA ASN A 126 -9.45 28.08 6.26
C ASN A 126 -9.04 26.66 5.86
N ASP A 127 -10.02 25.77 5.65
CA ASP A 127 -9.75 24.34 5.40
C ASP A 127 -8.98 24.09 4.09
N LYS A 128 -9.20 24.92 3.07
CA LYS A 128 -8.46 24.85 1.80
C LYS A 128 -6.98 25.20 2.01
N GLU A 129 -6.71 26.30 2.70
CA GLU A 129 -5.34 26.74 3.00
C GLU A 129 -4.58 25.71 3.85
N LYS A 130 -5.25 25.14 4.87
CA LYS A 130 -4.68 24.07 5.70
C LYS A 130 -4.32 22.85 4.85
N LEU A 131 -5.22 22.43 3.95
CA LEU A 131 -4.99 21.28 3.10
C LEU A 131 -3.84 21.49 2.10
N ASP A 132 -3.78 22.66 1.45
CA ASP A 132 -2.70 22.99 0.52
C ASP A 132 -1.35 23.04 1.25
N TRP A 133 -1.33 23.61 2.46
CA TRP A 133 -0.12 23.64 3.28
C TRP A 133 0.30 22.25 3.77
N PHE A 134 -0.64 21.40 4.15
CA PHE A 134 -0.39 20.02 4.55
C PHE A 134 0.31 19.23 3.42
N LYS A 135 -0.13 19.42 2.17
CA LYS A 135 0.52 18.81 0.99
C LYS A 135 1.95 19.31 0.78
N ILE A 136 2.21 20.61 1.01
CA ILE A 136 3.54 21.21 0.87
C ILE A 136 4.51 20.68 1.93
N ILE A 137 4.11 20.65 3.20
CA ILE A 137 4.99 20.19 4.28
C ILE A 137 5.33 18.71 4.13
N ASN A 138 4.39 17.89 3.67
CA ASN A 138 4.57 16.45 3.46
C ASN A 138 5.59 16.08 2.37
N ILE A 139 6.28 17.06 1.77
CA ILE A 139 7.42 16.85 0.87
C ILE A 139 8.68 16.48 1.67
N ALA A 140 8.83 16.96 2.91
CA ALA A 140 10.00 16.71 3.75
C ALA A 140 9.71 15.64 4.83
N GLY A 141 10.56 14.61 4.93
CA GLY A 141 10.42 13.52 5.90
C GLY A 141 9.74 12.26 5.33
N GLU A 142 9.16 11.42 6.19
CA GLU A 142 8.44 10.22 5.75
C GLU A 142 7.11 10.58 5.11
N LYS A 143 7.12 10.68 3.77
CA LYS A 143 5.97 11.02 2.95
C LYS A 143 4.73 10.19 3.30
N LEU A 144 3.62 10.88 3.52
CA LEU A 144 2.29 10.25 3.63
C LEU A 144 1.93 9.54 2.32
N THR A 145 1.32 8.37 2.42
CA THR A 145 0.74 7.67 1.28
C THR A 145 -0.45 8.44 0.71
N ASP A 146 -0.84 8.16 -0.53
CA ASP A 146 -1.99 8.82 -1.15
C ASP A 146 -3.27 8.61 -0.31
N GLN A 147 -3.46 7.41 0.23
CA GLN A 147 -4.58 7.13 1.12
C GLN A 147 -4.51 7.89 2.46
N GLU A 148 -3.32 8.08 3.03
CA GLU A 148 -3.13 8.89 4.23
C GLU A 148 -3.51 10.37 3.97
N LEU A 149 -3.21 10.90 2.78
CA LEU A 149 -3.66 12.23 2.36
C LEU A 149 -5.18 12.30 2.14
N ARG A 150 -5.78 11.29 1.50
CA ARG A 150 -7.24 11.20 1.30
C ARG A 150 -7.99 11.17 2.64
N ASN A 151 -7.46 10.47 3.64
CA ASN A 151 -8.04 10.38 4.97
C ASN A 151 -8.20 11.76 5.64
N ALA A 152 -7.24 12.67 5.44
CA ALA A 152 -7.30 14.04 5.95
C ALA A 152 -8.38 14.90 5.27
N ILE A 153 -8.72 14.60 4.01
CA ILE A 153 -9.76 15.31 3.25
C ILE A 153 -11.15 14.75 3.57
N TYR A 154 -11.28 13.43 3.60
CA TYR A 154 -12.57 12.72 3.75
C TYR A 154 -12.75 12.17 5.16
N THR A 155 -12.47 13.00 6.16
CA THR A 155 -12.63 12.64 7.57
C THR A 155 -14.11 12.55 7.95
N GLY A 156 -14.46 11.52 8.72
CA GLY A 156 -15.81 11.35 9.26
C GLY A 156 -15.98 10.03 10.02
N PRO A 157 -17.20 9.75 10.53
CA PRO A 157 -17.49 8.52 11.27
C PRO A 157 -17.19 7.26 10.44
N TRP A 158 -17.52 7.28 9.14
CA TRP A 158 -17.22 6.18 8.22
C TRP A 158 -15.72 5.84 8.17
N LEU A 159 -14.86 6.85 8.03
CA LEU A 159 -13.41 6.63 7.95
C LEU A 159 -12.86 6.08 9.27
N THR A 160 -13.35 6.60 10.40
CA THR A 160 -12.93 6.14 11.72
C THR A 160 -13.23 4.65 11.90
N ASP A 161 -14.42 4.22 11.50
CA ASP A 161 -14.82 2.82 11.54
C ASP A 161 -14.06 1.96 10.52
N ALA A 162 -13.87 2.45 9.28
CA ALA A 162 -13.07 1.75 8.26
C ALA A 162 -11.64 1.48 8.76
N LYS A 163 -10.98 2.46 9.38
CA LYS A 163 -9.62 2.29 9.91
C LYS A 163 -9.53 1.24 11.00
N ARG A 164 -10.57 1.06 11.82
CA ARG A 164 -10.63 -0.02 12.82
C ARG A 164 -10.49 -1.39 12.15
N HIS A 165 -11.08 -1.58 10.99
CA HIS A 165 -11.02 -2.83 10.23
C HIS A 165 -9.70 -3.01 9.46
N PHE A 166 -9.17 -1.95 8.87
CA PHE A 166 -8.14 -2.05 7.83
C PHE A 166 -6.77 -1.47 8.19
N SER A 167 -6.67 -0.62 9.21
CA SER A 167 -5.57 0.35 9.28
C SER A 167 -4.80 0.39 10.60
N LYS A 168 -4.99 -0.62 11.47
CA LYS A 168 -4.27 -0.77 12.74
C LYS A 168 -3.31 -1.97 12.68
N THR A 169 -2.34 -1.98 13.58
CA THR A 169 -1.50 -3.16 13.83
C THR A 169 -2.40 -4.34 14.21
N GLY A 170 -2.25 -5.47 13.51
CA GLY A 170 -3.07 -6.66 13.76
C GLY A 170 -4.57 -6.48 13.52
N CYS A 171 -4.98 -5.50 12.69
CA CYS A 171 -6.39 -5.26 12.40
C CYS A 171 -7.10 -6.52 11.84
N PRO A 172 -8.44 -6.60 11.94
CA PRO A 172 -9.20 -7.75 11.42
C PRO A 172 -8.88 -8.11 9.97
N ALA A 173 -8.71 -7.10 9.09
CA ALA A 173 -8.36 -7.35 7.69
C ALA A 173 -6.99 -8.04 7.53
N TYR A 174 -6.01 -7.69 8.37
CA TYR A 174 -4.70 -8.34 8.39
C TYR A 174 -4.81 -9.82 8.76
N GLY A 175 -5.58 -10.14 9.81
CA GLY A 175 -5.81 -11.54 10.21
C GLY A 175 -6.53 -12.38 9.16
N ILE A 176 -7.40 -11.76 8.35
CA ILE A 176 -8.20 -12.47 7.34
C ILE A 176 -7.42 -12.71 6.04
N ALA A 177 -6.62 -11.73 5.60
CA ALA A 177 -6.11 -11.70 4.22
C ALA A 177 -4.65 -11.23 4.07
N SER A 178 -3.82 -11.28 5.12
CA SER A 178 -2.38 -10.96 5.02
C SER A 178 -1.57 -11.84 4.06
N ASP A 179 -2.09 -13.01 3.74
CA ASP A 179 -1.57 -13.91 2.71
C ASP A 179 -1.89 -13.43 1.28
N TYR A 180 -2.93 -12.63 1.10
CA TYR A 180 -3.41 -12.21 -0.23
C TYR A 180 -3.10 -10.74 -0.55
N LEU A 181 -3.07 -9.86 0.45
CA LEU A 181 -2.78 -8.43 0.26
C LEU A 181 -1.28 -8.12 0.41
N LYS A 182 -0.85 -7.07 -0.27
CA LYS A 182 0.48 -6.46 -0.12
C LYS A 182 0.38 -5.18 0.71
N GLY A 183 1.52 -4.75 1.24
CA GLY A 183 1.62 -3.51 1.99
C GLY A 183 1.39 -3.68 3.48
N SER A 184 1.23 -2.55 4.15
CA SER A 184 1.13 -2.42 5.59
C SER A 184 -0.21 -1.77 5.98
N PRO A 185 -0.99 -2.41 6.88
CA PRO A 185 -2.22 -1.82 7.42
C PRO A 185 -2.01 -0.42 7.99
N ILE A 186 -0.96 -0.23 8.79
CA ILE A 186 -0.67 1.07 9.44
C ILE A 186 -0.30 2.17 8.44
N ARG A 187 0.14 1.79 7.23
CA ARG A 187 0.37 2.69 6.08
C ARG A 187 -0.86 2.88 5.18
N GLN A 188 -2.00 2.35 5.60
CA GLN A 188 -3.30 2.41 4.91
C GLN A 188 -3.38 1.61 3.61
N ASP A 189 -2.40 0.77 3.29
CA ASP A 189 -2.34 0.04 2.00
C ASP A 189 -3.55 -0.91 1.82
N TYR A 190 -4.02 -1.51 2.93
CA TYR A 190 -5.17 -2.42 2.91
C TYR A 190 -6.47 -1.65 2.65
N LEU A 191 -6.67 -0.54 3.37
CA LEU A 191 -7.83 0.32 3.20
C LEU A 191 -7.90 0.85 1.76
N GLU A 192 -6.78 1.34 1.24
CA GLU A 192 -6.66 1.81 -0.14
C GLU A 192 -7.04 0.73 -1.15
N THR A 193 -6.45 -0.47 -1.00
CA THR A 193 -6.70 -1.59 -1.92
C THR A 193 -8.17 -1.98 -1.95
N VAL A 194 -8.83 -2.06 -0.79
CA VAL A 194 -10.24 -2.46 -0.69
C VAL A 194 -11.18 -1.38 -1.23
N ILE A 195 -10.91 -0.10 -0.95
CA ILE A 195 -11.70 1.00 -1.55
C ILE A 195 -11.51 0.98 -3.07
N ASN A 196 -10.28 0.80 -3.55
CA ASN A 196 -10.00 0.69 -4.98
C ASN A 196 -10.80 -0.45 -5.64
N TRP A 197 -10.91 -1.60 -4.97
CA TRP A 197 -11.69 -2.74 -5.45
C TRP A 197 -13.20 -2.46 -5.52
N ILE A 198 -13.81 -1.95 -4.44
CA ILE A 198 -15.27 -1.72 -4.42
C ILE A 198 -15.68 -0.57 -5.34
N SER A 199 -14.82 0.43 -5.50
CA SER A 199 -15.09 1.64 -6.29
C SER A 199 -14.62 1.55 -7.75
N SER A 200 -13.99 0.44 -8.14
CA SER A 200 -13.35 0.29 -9.46
C SER A 200 -12.37 1.44 -9.77
N GLY A 201 -11.52 1.77 -8.80
CA GLY A 201 -10.50 2.82 -8.91
C GLY A 201 -10.95 4.25 -8.60
N LYS A 202 -12.23 4.47 -8.23
CA LYS A 202 -12.77 5.81 -7.93
C LYS A 202 -12.76 6.09 -6.41
N ILE A 203 -11.57 6.06 -5.82
CA ILE A 203 -11.37 6.11 -4.36
C ILE A 203 -11.93 7.40 -3.76
N GLU A 204 -11.55 8.57 -4.29
CA GLU A 204 -11.97 9.88 -3.79
C GLU A 204 -13.49 10.05 -3.85
N LYS A 205 -14.11 9.60 -4.96
CA LYS A 205 -15.56 9.63 -5.13
C LYS A 205 -16.24 8.77 -4.07
N TYR A 206 -15.76 7.55 -3.88
CA TYR A 206 -16.32 6.63 -2.88
C TYR A 206 -16.23 7.23 -1.48
N MET A 207 -15.06 7.70 -1.06
CA MET A 207 -14.88 8.32 0.26
C MET A 207 -15.76 9.56 0.45
N SER A 208 -15.87 10.42 -0.56
CA SER A 208 -16.71 11.62 -0.50
C SER A 208 -18.20 11.31 -0.31
N GLU A 209 -18.71 10.25 -0.96
CA GLU A 209 -20.11 9.83 -0.84
C GLU A 209 -20.41 9.14 0.50
N HIS A 210 -19.37 8.62 1.18
CA HIS A 210 -19.52 7.79 2.37
C HIS A 210 -19.09 8.46 3.67
N GLN A 211 -18.30 9.54 3.65
CA GLN A 211 -17.69 10.13 4.84
C GLN A 211 -18.66 10.43 6.00
N SER A 212 -19.91 10.80 5.69
CA SER A 212 -20.95 11.11 6.67
C SER A 212 -21.72 9.89 7.19
N LYS A 213 -21.54 8.71 6.57
CA LYS A 213 -22.16 7.46 7.04
C LYS A 213 -21.61 7.10 8.43
N PRO A 214 -22.42 6.49 9.31
CA PRO A 214 -22.02 6.21 10.69
C PRO A 214 -20.97 5.10 10.83
N ASN A 215 -20.83 4.21 9.85
CA ASN A 215 -19.93 3.06 9.87
C ASN A 215 -19.54 2.63 8.44
N ALA A 216 -18.54 1.76 8.33
CA ALA A 216 -17.99 1.23 7.09
C ALA A 216 -18.45 -0.21 6.79
N ASN A 217 -19.62 -0.61 7.28
CA ASN A 217 -20.14 -1.98 7.14
C ASN A 217 -20.20 -2.47 5.69
N GLU A 218 -20.57 -1.59 4.75
CA GLU A 218 -20.60 -1.93 3.32
C GLU A 218 -19.21 -2.35 2.81
N LEU A 219 -18.19 -1.55 3.10
CA LEU A 219 -16.80 -1.83 2.74
C LEU A 219 -16.29 -3.11 3.42
N TRP A 220 -16.63 -3.28 4.70
CA TRP A 220 -16.23 -4.43 5.50
C TRP A 220 -16.86 -5.74 4.99
N LEU A 221 -18.16 -5.77 4.76
CA LEU A 221 -18.87 -6.95 4.23
C LEU A 221 -18.42 -7.29 2.81
N TYR A 222 -18.14 -6.28 1.99
CA TYR A 222 -17.54 -6.47 0.68
C TYR A 222 -16.19 -7.18 0.78
N PHE A 223 -15.29 -6.68 1.62
CA PHE A 223 -13.97 -7.29 1.85
C PHE A 223 -14.09 -8.74 2.35
N GLN A 224 -14.97 -8.99 3.32
CA GLN A 224 -15.18 -10.35 3.83
C GLN A 224 -15.69 -11.29 2.74
N SER A 225 -16.58 -10.81 1.87
CA SER A 225 -17.08 -11.59 0.73
C SER A 225 -15.96 -11.92 -0.27
N VAL A 226 -15.09 -10.96 -0.59
CA VAL A 226 -13.90 -11.20 -1.42
C VAL A 226 -13.01 -12.27 -0.78
N ALA A 227 -12.66 -12.12 0.50
CA ALA A 227 -11.80 -13.06 1.21
C ALA A 227 -12.38 -14.48 1.28
N ASN A 228 -13.68 -14.59 1.56
CA ASN A 228 -14.38 -15.87 1.60
C ASN A 228 -14.45 -16.53 0.22
N TRP A 229 -14.72 -15.73 -0.82
CA TRP A 229 -14.73 -16.22 -2.20
C TRP A 229 -13.36 -16.73 -2.64
N ILE A 230 -12.27 -16.04 -2.29
CA ILE A 230 -10.91 -16.54 -2.57
C ILE A 230 -10.72 -17.94 -1.98
N LYS A 231 -11.06 -18.13 -0.71
CA LYS A 231 -10.91 -19.43 -0.01
C LYS A 231 -11.83 -20.52 -0.58
N ALA A 232 -13.01 -20.15 -1.08
CA ALA A 232 -13.95 -21.09 -1.67
C ALA A 232 -13.53 -21.54 -3.08
N VAL A 233 -13.01 -20.61 -3.90
CA VAL A 233 -12.62 -20.87 -5.29
C VAL A 233 -11.21 -21.47 -5.37
N PHE A 234 -10.29 -20.99 -4.55
CA PHE A 234 -8.88 -21.40 -4.54
C PHE A 234 -8.56 -22.11 -3.21
N SER A 235 -8.79 -23.42 -3.18
CA SER A 235 -8.68 -24.24 -1.97
C SER A 235 -7.26 -24.32 -1.39
N ASN A 236 -6.24 -24.22 -2.23
CA ASN A 236 -4.84 -24.34 -1.81
C ASN A 236 -4.12 -23.00 -1.89
N TYR A 237 -3.73 -22.49 -0.72
CA TYR A 237 -2.89 -21.31 -0.65
C TYR A 237 -1.49 -21.57 -1.25
N ARG A 238 -1.00 -20.58 -2.00
CA ARG A 238 0.40 -20.48 -2.41
C ARG A 238 0.85 -19.02 -2.29
N LYS A 239 2.13 -18.79 -2.01
CA LYS A 239 2.70 -17.44 -1.86
C LYS A 239 2.50 -16.55 -3.10
N GLU A 240 2.36 -17.16 -4.28
CA GLU A 240 2.10 -16.49 -5.56
C GLU A 240 0.73 -15.80 -5.62
N MET A 241 -0.20 -16.15 -4.73
CA MET A 241 -1.49 -15.45 -4.57
C MET A 241 -1.30 -14.03 -4.01
N LYS A 242 -0.20 -13.76 -3.32
CA LYS A 242 0.02 -12.48 -2.64
C LYS A 242 0.15 -11.34 -3.66
N GLY A 243 -0.77 -10.38 -3.56
CA GLY A 243 -0.86 -9.21 -4.43
C GLY A 243 -1.54 -9.45 -5.78
N VAL A 244 -2.22 -10.58 -5.97
CA VAL A 244 -3.19 -10.73 -7.06
C VAL A 244 -4.38 -9.81 -6.80
N ASN A 245 -4.90 -9.17 -7.84
CA ASN A 245 -6.04 -8.27 -7.75
C ASN A 245 -7.36 -9.05 -7.61
N PHE A 246 -7.52 -9.74 -6.48
CA PHE A 246 -8.68 -10.59 -6.23
C PHE A 246 -9.99 -9.82 -6.11
N GLY A 247 -9.99 -8.55 -5.72
CA GLY A 247 -11.22 -7.75 -5.72
C GLY A 247 -11.78 -7.54 -7.12
N ALA A 248 -10.93 -7.27 -8.12
CA ALA A 248 -11.36 -7.18 -9.51
C ALA A 248 -11.89 -8.54 -10.01
N LEU A 249 -11.19 -9.63 -9.73
CA LEU A 249 -11.64 -10.98 -10.09
C LEU A 249 -12.98 -11.33 -9.41
N TYR A 250 -13.13 -11.02 -8.13
CA TYR A 250 -14.37 -11.23 -7.41
C TYR A 250 -15.51 -10.46 -8.06
N ASN A 251 -15.31 -9.18 -8.37
CA ASN A 251 -16.36 -8.35 -8.98
C ASN A 251 -16.84 -8.91 -10.33
N GLU A 252 -15.94 -9.49 -11.12
CA GLU A 252 -16.27 -10.06 -12.44
C GLU A 252 -16.81 -11.50 -12.37
N PHE A 253 -16.34 -12.31 -11.41
CA PHE A 253 -16.54 -13.75 -11.41
C PHE A 253 -17.35 -14.32 -10.23
N LYS A 254 -17.74 -13.50 -9.24
CA LYS A 254 -18.48 -13.97 -8.03
C LYS A 254 -19.74 -14.77 -8.32
N ASP A 255 -20.44 -14.48 -9.42
CA ASP A 255 -21.70 -15.12 -9.80
C ASP A 255 -21.50 -16.38 -10.67
N LYS A 256 -20.25 -16.69 -11.06
CA LYS A 256 -19.93 -17.91 -11.81
C LYS A 256 -19.67 -19.08 -10.86
N LYS A 257 -20.08 -20.28 -11.29
CA LYS A 257 -19.85 -21.52 -10.55
C LYS A 257 -18.49 -22.11 -10.97
N PHE A 258 -17.63 -22.36 -9.98
CA PHE A 258 -16.34 -23.00 -10.18
C PHE A 258 -16.31 -24.36 -9.48
N ASP A 259 -15.77 -25.36 -10.19
CA ASP A 259 -15.33 -26.60 -9.57
C ASP A 259 -13.90 -26.37 -9.05
N SER A 260 -13.77 -26.16 -7.74
CA SER A 260 -12.50 -25.85 -7.10
C SER A 260 -11.48 -26.99 -7.22
N ILE A 261 -11.93 -28.25 -7.30
CA ILE A 261 -11.06 -29.41 -7.49
C ILE A 261 -10.47 -29.40 -8.90
N LYS A 262 -11.30 -29.13 -9.91
CA LYS A 262 -10.83 -29.00 -11.30
C LYS A 262 -9.90 -27.80 -11.46
N LEU A 263 -10.25 -26.66 -10.86
CA LEU A 263 -9.45 -25.44 -10.93
C LEU A 263 -8.08 -25.64 -10.28
N GLU A 264 -8.02 -26.28 -9.12
CA GLU A 264 -6.77 -26.55 -8.43
C GLU A 264 -5.86 -27.52 -9.21
N LYS A 265 -6.42 -28.54 -9.87
CA LYS A 265 -5.65 -29.41 -10.79
C LYS A 265 -5.04 -28.61 -11.93
N GLU A 266 -5.80 -27.69 -12.52
CA GLU A 266 -5.32 -26.81 -13.59
C GLU A 266 -4.21 -25.88 -13.09
N ILE A 267 -4.42 -25.19 -11.96
CA ILE A 267 -3.43 -24.31 -11.32
C ILE A 267 -2.14 -25.08 -11.07
N SER A 268 -2.22 -26.28 -10.47
CA SER A 268 -1.05 -27.10 -10.18
C SER A 268 -0.24 -27.46 -11.44
N LYS A 269 -0.92 -27.76 -12.56
CA LYS A 269 -0.27 -28.00 -13.85
C LYS A 269 0.44 -26.76 -14.37
N LEU A 270 -0.20 -25.60 -14.30
CA LEU A 270 0.37 -24.31 -14.74
C LEU A 270 1.53 -23.85 -13.86
N MET A 271 1.52 -24.20 -12.57
CA MET A 271 2.63 -23.95 -11.65
C MET A 271 3.87 -24.75 -12.04
N GLN A 272 3.70 -25.96 -12.59
CA GLN A 272 4.80 -26.81 -13.08
C GLN A 272 5.28 -26.45 -14.49
N ASP A 273 4.49 -25.70 -15.26
CA ASP A 273 4.83 -25.36 -16.64
C ASP A 273 5.95 -24.31 -16.70
N GLU A 274 7.11 -24.68 -17.24
CA GLU A 274 8.27 -23.79 -17.40
C GLU A 274 8.01 -22.64 -18.37
N ASP A 275 7.04 -22.77 -19.27
CA ASP A 275 6.66 -21.69 -20.17
C ASP A 275 5.88 -20.59 -19.44
N VAL A 276 5.27 -20.86 -18.30
CA VAL A 276 4.59 -19.83 -17.49
C VAL A 276 5.60 -19.14 -16.58
N THR A 277 6.06 -17.94 -16.99
CA THR A 277 7.06 -17.20 -16.21
C THR A 277 6.46 -16.37 -15.07
N ARG A 278 5.20 -15.92 -15.21
CA ARG A 278 4.48 -15.18 -14.14
C ARG A 278 3.49 -16.08 -13.42
N LYS A 279 3.98 -16.82 -12.43
CA LYS A 279 3.16 -17.75 -11.63
C LYS A 279 1.98 -17.09 -10.90
N SER A 280 2.13 -15.85 -10.43
CA SER A 280 1.01 -15.10 -9.83
C SER A 280 -0.14 -14.87 -10.81
N GLY A 281 0.14 -14.83 -12.12
CA GLY A 281 -0.86 -14.58 -13.16
C GLY A 281 -1.74 -15.78 -13.48
N VAL A 282 -1.36 -16.97 -13.00
CA VAL A 282 -2.15 -18.20 -13.15
C VAL A 282 -3.56 -18.01 -12.60
N TYR A 283 -3.71 -17.34 -11.46
CA TYR A 283 -5.01 -17.11 -10.80
C TYR A 283 -5.95 -16.25 -11.64
N GLN A 284 -5.43 -15.26 -12.37
CA GLN A 284 -6.21 -14.49 -13.34
C GLN A 284 -6.53 -15.32 -14.58
N TYR A 285 -5.54 -16.06 -15.10
CA TYR A 285 -5.69 -16.84 -16.34
C TYR A 285 -6.77 -17.92 -16.21
N VAL A 286 -6.79 -18.69 -15.11
CA VAL A 286 -7.76 -19.78 -14.97
C VAL A 286 -9.22 -19.31 -14.93
N LEU A 287 -9.45 -18.02 -14.64
CA LEU A 287 -10.77 -17.38 -14.67
C LEU A 287 -11.04 -16.67 -15.99
N THR A 288 -10.09 -15.87 -16.48
CA THR A 288 -10.25 -14.97 -17.65
C THR A 288 -9.95 -15.63 -18.98
N ARG A 289 -9.12 -16.68 -18.98
CA ARG A 289 -8.53 -17.32 -20.16
C ARG A 289 -7.62 -16.41 -21.00
N ASP A 290 -7.18 -15.29 -20.43
CA ASP A 290 -6.29 -14.35 -21.08
C ASP A 290 -4.81 -14.67 -20.78
N GLU A 291 -4.10 -15.16 -21.79
CA GLU A 291 -2.70 -15.62 -21.68
C GLU A 291 -1.73 -14.49 -21.29
N LYS A 292 -2.11 -13.21 -21.46
CA LYS A 292 -1.25 -12.07 -21.08
C LYS A 292 -0.91 -12.07 -19.59
N TYR A 293 -1.75 -12.68 -18.76
CA TYR A 293 -1.47 -12.80 -17.34
C TYR A 293 -0.33 -13.77 -17.04
N LEU A 294 -0.13 -14.80 -17.86
CA LEU A 294 0.87 -15.85 -17.64
C LEU A 294 2.30 -15.39 -17.94
N ASN A 295 2.46 -14.35 -18.77
CA ASN A 295 3.75 -13.90 -19.31
C ASN A 295 4.56 -15.08 -19.84
N LEU A 296 4.15 -15.65 -20.97
CA LEU A 296 4.75 -16.88 -21.47
C LEU A 296 6.23 -16.68 -21.86
N ARG A 297 7.03 -17.74 -21.73
CA ARG A 297 8.45 -17.76 -22.08
C ARG A 297 8.62 -17.38 -23.53
N ALA A 298 9.55 -16.46 -23.80
CA ALA A 298 9.91 -16.10 -25.16
C ALA A 298 10.82 -17.17 -25.78
N PHE A 299 10.72 -17.36 -27.09
CA PHE A 299 11.68 -18.17 -27.83
C PHE A 299 13.09 -17.58 -27.73
N THR A 300 14.08 -18.44 -27.51
CA THR A 300 15.49 -18.04 -27.47
C THR A 300 16.01 -17.69 -28.86
N ASP A 301 17.03 -16.84 -28.98
CA ASP A 301 17.57 -16.44 -30.29
C ASP A 301 18.11 -17.63 -31.10
N LYS A 302 18.60 -18.68 -30.43
CA LYS A 302 18.94 -19.96 -31.06
C LYS A 302 17.72 -20.59 -31.74
N MET A 303 16.59 -20.70 -31.02
CA MET A 303 15.34 -21.23 -31.58
C MET A 303 14.85 -20.38 -32.76
N LYS A 304 14.92 -19.04 -32.64
CA LYS A 304 14.55 -18.12 -33.74
C LYS A 304 15.41 -18.36 -34.99
N ARG A 305 16.73 -18.47 -34.81
CA ARG A 305 17.66 -18.74 -35.91
C ARG A 305 17.38 -20.08 -36.57
N GLU A 306 17.20 -21.14 -35.78
CA GLU A 306 16.89 -22.46 -36.31
C GLU A 306 15.57 -22.47 -37.11
N SER A 307 14.52 -21.82 -36.62
CA SER A 307 13.26 -21.66 -37.35
C SER A 307 13.41 -20.86 -38.63
N TYR A 308 14.21 -19.78 -38.60
CA TYR A 308 14.50 -18.95 -39.77
C TYR A 308 15.15 -19.77 -40.90
N GLU A 309 16.18 -20.56 -40.57
CA GLU A 309 16.88 -21.40 -41.56
C GLU A 309 15.95 -22.49 -42.12
N ARG A 310 15.14 -23.15 -41.27
CA ARG A 310 14.14 -24.14 -41.73
C ARG A 310 13.13 -23.53 -42.70
N GLN A 311 12.73 -22.29 -42.46
CA GLN A 311 11.80 -21.54 -43.30
C GLN A 311 12.48 -20.84 -44.49
N LYS A 312 13.81 -20.83 -44.56
CA LYS A 312 14.60 -20.09 -45.56
C LYS A 312 14.24 -18.60 -45.61
N GLY A 313 13.93 -18.02 -44.46
CA GLY A 313 13.47 -16.64 -44.31
C GLY A 313 12.08 -16.35 -44.90
N VAL A 314 11.29 -17.37 -45.24
CA VAL A 314 9.94 -17.20 -45.79
C VAL A 314 8.90 -17.19 -44.67
N CYS A 315 8.07 -16.15 -44.61
CA CYS A 315 6.94 -16.08 -43.69
C CYS A 315 5.89 -17.15 -44.08
N PRO A 316 5.48 -18.05 -43.17
CA PRO A 316 4.50 -19.09 -43.46
C PRO A 316 3.11 -18.56 -43.84
N LYS A 317 2.77 -17.33 -43.47
CA LYS A 317 1.46 -16.71 -43.72
C LYS A 317 1.41 -15.99 -45.08
N CYS A 318 2.18 -14.92 -45.28
CA CYS A 318 2.18 -14.19 -46.56
C CYS A 318 3.08 -14.79 -47.65
N LYS A 319 3.88 -15.83 -47.35
CA LYS A 319 4.79 -16.52 -48.28
C LYS A 319 5.90 -15.64 -48.89
N LYS A 320 6.14 -14.45 -48.35
CA LYS A 320 7.24 -13.55 -48.76
C LYS A 320 8.51 -13.83 -47.94
N LYS A 321 9.67 -13.50 -48.52
CA LYS A 321 10.98 -13.62 -47.89
C LYS A 321 11.35 -12.34 -47.15
N PHE A 322 11.95 -12.48 -45.97
CA PHE A 322 12.38 -11.40 -45.08
C PHE A 322 13.74 -11.70 -44.48
N GLU A 323 14.44 -10.66 -44.03
CA GLU A 323 15.60 -10.80 -43.16
C GLU A 323 15.18 -11.14 -41.72
N ILE A 324 16.05 -11.77 -40.95
CA ILE A 324 15.67 -12.30 -39.62
C ILE A 324 15.21 -11.22 -38.63
N ASP A 325 15.75 -10.00 -38.74
CA ASP A 325 15.42 -8.83 -37.92
C ASP A 325 14.08 -8.18 -38.30
N GLU A 326 13.53 -8.55 -39.46
CA GLU A 326 12.20 -8.17 -39.93
C GLU A 326 11.11 -9.17 -39.49
N MET A 327 11.51 -10.23 -38.79
CA MET A 327 10.62 -11.31 -38.35
C MET A 327 10.53 -11.42 -36.83
N GLU A 328 9.39 -11.94 -36.35
CA GLU A 328 9.13 -12.25 -34.95
C GLU A 328 8.79 -13.74 -34.81
N ALA A 329 9.27 -14.34 -33.72
CA ALA A 329 9.02 -15.74 -33.43
C ALA A 329 7.66 -15.93 -32.77
N ASP A 330 6.96 -16.98 -33.18
CA ASP A 330 5.59 -17.25 -32.81
C ASP A 330 5.35 -18.75 -32.74
N HIS A 331 4.33 -19.17 -31.99
CA HIS A 331 3.99 -20.58 -31.86
C HIS A 331 3.25 -21.09 -33.09
N ILE A 332 3.62 -22.26 -33.60
CA ILE A 332 2.89 -22.98 -34.66
C ILE A 332 1.54 -23.44 -34.10
N LYS A 333 1.59 -24.25 -33.05
CA LYS A 333 0.44 -24.60 -32.22
C LYS A 333 0.36 -23.65 -31.04
N LEU A 334 -0.79 -23.00 -30.85
CA LEU A 334 -1.01 -22.04 -29.77
C LEU A 334 -0.74 -22.66 -28.40
N TRP A 335 -0.28 -21.84 -27.45
CA TRP A 335 0.03 -22.31 -26.10
C TRP A 335 -1.23 -22.80 -25.37
N SER A 336 -2.37 -22.10 -25.51
CA SER A 336 -3.70 -22.56 -25.02
C SER A 336 -4.14 -23.93 -25.55
N GLU A 337 -3.67 -24.34 -26.72
CA GLU A 337 -3.96 -25.67 -27.30
C GLU A 337 -2.93 -26.73 -26.85
N GLY A 338 -1.98 -26.37 -26.01
CA GLY A 338 -0.90 -27.22 -25.52
C GLY A 338 0.39 -27.15 -26.35
N GLY A 339 0.59 -26.09 -27.13
CA GLY A 339 1.86 -25.82 -27.80
C GLY A 339 2.93 -25.32 -26.84
N LYS A 340 4.12 -25.93 -26.84
CA LYS A 340 5.25 -25.54 -25.98
C LYS A 340 6.18 -24.54 -26.66
N THR A 341 6.95 -23.79 -25.89
CA THR A 341 7.98 -22.86 -26.37
C THR A 341 9.28 -23.61 -26.67
N ILE A 342 9.23 -24.48 -27.69
CA ILE A 342 10.35 -25.32 -28.12
C ILE A 342 10.66 -25.04 -29.60
N ALA A 343 11.87 -25.41 -30.04
CA ALA A 343 12.33 -25.13 -31.39
C ALA A 343 11.36 -25.67 -32.46
N GLU A 344 10.78 -26.85 -32.24
CA GLU A 344 9.87 -27.54 -33.15
C GLU A 344 8.53 -26.83 -33.30
N ASN A 345 8.10 -26.09 -32.28
CA ASN A 345 6.85 -25.33 -32.29
C ASN A 345 7.08 -23.83 -32.59
N CYS A 346 8.30 -23.43 -32.91
CA CYS A 346 8.67 -22.06 -33.24
C CYS A 346 8.60 -21.84 -34.76
N GLN A 347 7.86 -20.82 -35.18
CA GLN A 347 7.89 -20.28 -36.54
C GLN A 347 8.25 -18.79 -36.54
N MET A 348 8.88 -18.32 -37.61
CA MET A 348 9.14 -16.89 -37.83
C MET A 348 8.04 -16.30 -38.72
N LEU A 349 7.33 -15.28 -38.24
CA LEU A 349 6.36 -14.50 -39.01
C LEU A 349 6.95 -13.10 -39.29
N CYS A 350 6.56 -12.46 -40.40
CA CYS A 350 6.91 -11.05 -40.56
C CYS A 350 6.15 -10.20 -39.51
N LYS A 351 6.69 -9.03 -39.16
CA LYS A 351 6.12 -8.16 -38.11
C LYS A 351 4.63 -7.84 -38.32
N ASP A 352 4.20 -7.63 -39.56
CA ASP A 352 2.79 -7.32 -39.85
C ASP A 352 1.89 -8.54 -39.62
N ASP A 353 2.31 -9.72 -40.10
CA ASP A 353 1.57 -10.96 -39.94
C ASP A 353 1.48 -11.40 -38.47
N HIS A 354 2.55 -11.18 -37.71
CA HIS A 354 2.59 -11.43 -36.26
C HIS A 354 1.61 -10.52 -35.52
N ARG A 355 1.66 -9.20 -35.77
CA ARG A 355 0.75 -8.22 -35.15
C ARG A 355 -0.72 -8.50 -35.45
N GLU A 356 -1.04 -8.94 -36.66
CA GLU A 356 -2.41 -9.31 -37.01
C GLU A 356 -2.87 -10.57 -36.25
N LYS A 357 -1.97 -11.53 -36.06
CA LYS A 357 -2.25 -12.75 -35.29
C LYS A 357 -2.45 -12.43 -33.80
N SER A 358 -1.62 -11.58 -33.21
CA SER A 358 -1.71 -11.21 -31.78
C SER A 358 -2.93 -10.35 -31.41
N LYS A 359 -3.67 -9.82 -32.40
CA LYS A 359 -4.89 -9.03 -32.20
C LYS A 359 -6.17 -9.87 -32.18
N LYS A 360 -6.09 -11.14 -32.57
CA LYS A 360 -7.17 -12.13 -32.44
C LYS A 360 -7.00 -12.87 -31.14
#